data_AF-A0A0X3UVZ8-F1
#
_entry.id   AF-A0A0X3UVZ8-F1
#
_cell.length_a   1.000
_cell.length_b   1.000
_cell.length_c   1.000
_cell.angle_alpha   90.00
_cell.angle_beta   90.00
_cell.angle_gamma   90.00
#
_symmetry.space_group_name_H-M   'P 1'
#
loop_
_entity.id
_entity.type
_entity.pdbx_description
1 polymer ?
#
loop_
_entity_poly.entity_id
_entity_poly.type
_entity_poly.pdbx_seq_one_letter_code
_entity_poly.pdbx_strand_id
1 'polypeptide(L)'
;MSSETIIRRYHEADRDAVCDLWSRASKQAHPFIEGEGEGERARVLREVYLVQAENWVAECEGAVVGLLGMLDGREPDGGVEIGGLFVAPEAQGAGIGRQLVEHAAARYGALRLEVFEENDRARRFYARLGFTGSGRRIDEQTGRPLLAVEREAPLRSVAWLHVRDGRLLSVRTRGNDTFYLPGGKYEAGETAREALSRELSEELGLRIPAGDFTEAFVVHDVAHGKNGRRLHMTCFTGGPQDIDPVPGREIAEYAWFDREECRTRCAPAHRQVADRLVAQGRMRG
;
A
#
# COMPACT_ATOMS: atom_id res chain seq x y z
N MET A 1 -5.89 23.22 12.88
CA MET A 1 -4.88 22.20 13.20
C MET A 1 -5.61 20.87 13.10
N SER A 2 -5.16 19.95 12.23
CA SER A 2 -5.81 18.64 12.14
C SER A 2 -5.51 17.89 13.42
N SER A 3 -6.53 17.49 14.17
CA SER A 3 -6.37 16.63 15.35
C SER A 3 -5.69 15.32 14.92
N GLU A 4 -4.69 14.88 15.69
CA GLU A 4 -3.91 13.68 15.38
C GLU A 4 -4.78 12.44 15.58
N THR A 5 -4.80 11.55 14.58
CA THR A 5 -5.50 10.26 14.66
C THR A 5 -4.49 9.18 15.04
N ILE A 6 -4.76 8.45 16.11
CA ILE A 6 -3.95 7.33 16.58
C ILE A 6 -4.66 6.03 16.23
N ILE A 7 -3.97 5.10 15.55
CA ILE A 7 -4.50 3.76 15.30
C ILE A 7 -3.83 2.79 16.28
N ARG A 8 -4.64 2.13 17.10
CA ARG A 8 -4.17 1.19 18.13
C ARG A 8 -5.02 -0.06 18.18
N ARG A 9 -4.55 -1.07 18.92
CA ARG A 9 -5.36 -2.27 19.18
C ARG A 9 -6.60 -1.91 19.97
N TYR A 10 -7.68 -2.60 19.63
CA TYR A 10 -8.89 -2.64 20.44
C TYR A 10 -8.59 -3.22 21.82
N HIS A 11 -9.17 -2.60 22.85
CA HIS A 11 -9.20 -3.10 24.21
C HIS A 11 -10.64 -3.31 24.67
N GLU A 12 -10.87 -4.19 25.64
CA GLU A 12 -12.23 -4.45 26.13
C GLU A 12 -12.94 -3.21 26.66
N ALA A 13 -12.19 -2.24 27.21
CA ALA A 13 -12.72 -0.94 27.64
C ALA A 13 -13.32 -0.11 26.48
N ASP A 14 -12.94 -0.37 25.22
CA ASP A 14 -13.50 0.30 24.05
C ASP A 14 -14.85 -0.28 23.63
N ARG A 15 -15.29 -1.42 24.20
CA ARG A 15 -16.46 -2.20 23.74
C ARG A 15 -17.69 -1.32 23.54
N ASP A 16 -18.05 -0.53 24.55
CA ASP A 16 -19.28 0.27 24.51
C ASP A 16 -19.19 1.37 23.45
N ALA A 17 -18.05 2.05 23.37
CA ALA A 17 -17.81 3.09 22.35
C ALA A 17 -17.83 2.51 20.93
N VAL A 18 -17.24 1.34 20.73
CA VAL A 18 -17.23 0.65 19.45
C VAL A 18 -18.62 0.15 19.06
N CYS A 19 -19.38 -0.42 19.99
CA CYS A 19 -20.75 -0.85 19.74
C CYS A 19 -21.66 0.34 19.36
N ASP A 20 -21.56 1.47 20.07
CA ASP A 20 -22.29 2.69 19.72
C ASP A 20 -21.90 3.21 18.32
N LEU A 21 -20.60 3.36 18.08
CA LEU A 21 -20.06 3.79 16.80
C LEU A 21 -20.56 2.90 15.65
N TRP A 22 -20.46 1.59 15.81
CA TRP A 22 -20.90 0.64 14.80
C TRP A 22 -22.40 0.75 14.56
N SER A 23 -23.22 0.89 15.61
CA SER A 23 -24.68 1.04 15.47
C SER A 23 -25.02 2.25 14.62
N ARG A 24 -24.44 3.41 14.95
CA ARG A 24 -24.70 4.68 14.25
C ARG A 24 -24.19 4.65 12.81
N ALA A 25 -22.97 4.16 12.60
CA ALA A 25 -22.36 4.09 11.27
C ALA A 25 -23.05 3.08 10.35
N SER A 26 -23.45 1.91 10.88
CA SER A 26 -24.10 0.85 10.10
C SER A 26 -25.49 1.27 9.63
N LYS A 27 -26.30 1.90 10.49
CA LYS A 27 -27.61 2.46 10.10
C LYS A 27 -27.51 3.46 8.95
N GLN A 28 -26.49 4.31 8.97
CA GLN A 28 -26.24 5.27 7.90
C GLN A 28 -25.74 4.59 6.61
N ALA A 29 -24.90 3.56 6.74
CA ALA A 29 -24.28 2.87 5.62
C ALA A 29 -25.24 1.90 4.91
N HIS A 30 -26.15 1.28 5.67
CA HIS A 30 -27.09 0.25 5.20
C HIS A 30 -28.54 0.59 5.56
N PRO A 31 -29.08 1.76 5.15
CA PRO A 31 -30.47 2.13 5.42
C PRO A 31 -31.49 1.18 4.77
N PHE A 32 -31.02 0.30 3.89
CA PHE A 32 -31.77 -0.75 3.21
C PHE A 32 -31.88 -2.05 4.02
N ILE A 33 -31.13 -2.23 5.11
CA ILE A 33 -31.25 -3.41 5.97
C ILE A 33 -32.15 -3.07 7.16
N GLU A 34 -33.26 -3.78 7.29
CA GLU A 34 -34.17 -3.64 8.43
C GLU A 34 -33.49 -4.14 9.72
N GLY A 35 -33.55 -3.34 10.79
CA GLY A 35 -32.91 -3.67 12.07
C GLY A 35 -31.37 -3.53 12.08
N GLU A 36 -30.77 -2.93 11.05
CA GLU A 36 -29.33 -2.65 11.04
C GLU A 36 -28.90 -1.81 12.25
N GLY A 37 -27.78 -2.17 12.87
CA GLY A 37 -27.25 -1.44 14.01
C GLY A 37 -27.93 -1.76 15.34
N GLU A 38 -28.92 -2.66 15.38
CA GLU A 38 -29.68 -3.00 16.59
C GLU A 38 -29.89 -4.51 16.73
N GLY A 39 -30.55 -4.92 17.82
CA GLY A 39 -31.02 -6.29 18.04
C GLY A 39 -29.94 -7.36 17.88
N GLU A 40 -30.27 -8.41 17.13
CA GLU A 40 -29.39 -9.57 16.94
C GLU A 40 -28.09 -9.21 16.21
N ARG A 41 -28.11 -8.24 15.28
CA ARG A 41 -26.89 -7.83 14.54
C ARG A 41 -25.91 -7.09 15.47
N ALA A 42 -26.43 -6.25 16.36
CA ALA A 42 -25.62 -5.62 17.41
C ALA A 42 -25.04 -6.66 18.39
N ARG A 43 -25.81 -7.72 18.68
CA ARG A 43 -25.35 -8.84 19.51
C ARG A 43 -24.22 -9.61 18.83
N VAL A 44 -24.39 -9.98 17.56
CA VAL A 44 -23.37 -10.70 16.78
C VAL A 44 -22.09 -9.89 16.65
N LEU A 45 -22.16 -8.57 16.42
CA LEU A 45 -20.97 -7.72 16.48
C LEU A 45 -20.24 -7.88 17.83
N ARG A 46 -20.98 -7.71 18.93
CA ARG A 46 -20.43 -7.66 20.29
C ARG A 46 -19.84 -8.99 20.74
N GLU A 47 -20.55 -10.08 20.48
CA GLU A 47 -20.24 -11.40 21.02
C GLU A 47 -19.34 -12.24 20.10
N VAL A 48 -19.37 -11.97 18.78
CA VAL A 48 -18.64 -12.75 17.79
C VAL A 48 -17.52 -11.92 17.17
N TYR A 49 -17.84 -10.83 16.48
CA TYR A 49 -16.82 -10.07 15.73
C TYR A 49 -15.78 -9.37 16.62
N LEU A 50 -16.19 -8.72 17.71
CA LEU A 50 -15.24 -8.07 18.63
C LEU A 50 -14.33 -9.06 19.39
N VAL A 51 -14.71 -10.33 19.42
CA VAL A 51 -13.99 -11.39 20.13
C VAL A 51 -13.12 -12.22 19.19
N GLN A 52 -13.63 -12.57 18.01
CA GLN A 52 -12.99 -13.50 17.08
C GLN A 52 -12.12 -12.82 16.02
N ALA A 53 -12.32 -11.53 15.76
CA ALA A 53 -11.52 -10.78 14.78
C ALA A 53 -10.32 -10.08 15.44
N GLU A 54 -9.27 -9.85 14.65
CA GLU A 54 -8.19 -8.95 15.05
C GLU A 54 -8.67 -7.49 14.87
N ASN A 55 -9.06 -6.85 15.98
CA ASN A 55 -9.67 -5.52 15.95
C ASN A 55 -8.67 -4.38 16.26
N TRP A 56 -8.82 -3.29 15.52
CA TRP A 56 -8.11 -2.02 15.66
C TRP A 56 -9.11 -0.88 15.78
N VAL A 57 -8.75 0.16 16.52
CA VAL A 57 -9.55 1.39 16.66
C VAL A 57 -8.74 2.60 16.21
N ALA A 58 -9.43 3.57 15.61
CA ALA A 58 -8.91 4.91 15.40
C ALA A 58 -9.41 5.81 16.54
N GLU A 59 -8.48 6.46 17.22
CA GLU A 59 -8.73 7.38 18.31
C GLU A 59 -8.36 8.81 17.89
N CYS A 60 -9.21 9.77 18.23
CA CYS A 60 -8.98 11.19 18.02
C CYS A 60 -9.40 11.93 19.29
N GLU A 61 -8.49 12.74 19.85
CA GLU A 61 -8.75 13.52 21.07
C GLU A 61 -9.28 12.65 22.25
N GLY A 62 -8.78 11.42 22.39
CA GLY A 62 -9.21 10.49 23.45
C GLY A 62 -10.50 9.72 23.15
N ALA A 63 -11.17 9.98 22.03
CA ALA A 63 -12.41 9.32 21.64
C ALA A 63 -12.19 8.31 20.52
N VAL A 64 -12.79 7.12 20.64
CA VAL A 64 -12.84 6.13 19.56
C VAL A 64 -13.78 6.62 18.46
N VAL A 65 -13.21 6.87 17.28
CA VAL A 65 -13.90 7.42 16.10
C VAL A 65 -13.85 6.50 14.89
N GLY A 66 -13.18 5.35 14.98
CA GLY A 66 -13.23 4.32 13.95
C GLY A 66 -12.93 2.92 14.47
N LEU A 67 -13.43 1.92 13.76
CA LEU A 67 -13.23 0.49 13.99
C LEU A 67 -12.75 -0.16 12.68
N LEU A 68 -11.76 -1.03 12.79
CA LEU A 68 -11.30 -1.94 11.74
C LEU A 68 -11.20 -3.35 12.31
N GLY A 69 -11.99 -4.28 11.78
CA GLY A 69 -11.95 -5.70 12.13
C GLY A 69 -11.34 -6.52 10.99
N MET A 70 -10.28 -7.27 11.30
CA MET A 70 -9.62 -8.17 10.37
C MET A 70 -10.03 -9.62 10.67
N LEU A 71 -10.49 -10.35 9.65
CA LEU A 71 -10.84 -11.76 9.78
C LEU A 71 -9.68 -12.63 9.30
N ASP A 72 -9.38 -13.67 10.08
CA ASP A 72 -8.43 -14.71 9.71
C ASP A 72 -9.05 -15.59 8.63
N GLY A 73 -8.84 -15.17 7.38
CA GLY A 73 -9.22 -15.92 6.18
C GLY A 73 -8.06 -15.96 5.21
N ARG A 74 -6.89 -16.42 5.69
CA ARG A 74 -5.73 -16.73 4.85
C ARG A 74 -6.10 -17.90 3.93
N GLU A 75 -6.74 -17.59 2.81
CA GLU A 75 -6.62 -18.49 1.68
C GLU A 75 -5.16 -18.54 1.24
N PRO A 76 -4.64 -19.69 0.78
CA PRO A 76 -3.24 -19.86 0.43
C PRO A 76 -2.68 -18.77 -0.51
N ASP A 77 -3.55 -18.21 -1.36
CA ASP A 77 -3.21 -17.22 -2.38
C ASP A 77 -4.00 -15.89 -2.26
N GLY A 78 -4.75 -15.71 -1.16
CA GLY A 78 -5.68 -14.58 -0.98
C GLY A 78 -5.21 -13.51 0.02
N GLY A 79 -5.66 -12.27 -0.18
CA GLY A 79 -5.45 -11.19 0.80
C GLY A 79 -6.20 -11.42 2.12
N VAL A 80 -5.78 -10.75 3.19
CA VAL A 80 -6.47 -10.78 4.49
C VAL A 80 -7.79 -10.02 4.39
N GLU A 81 -8.84 -10.56 5.00
CA GLU A 81 -10.18 -10.01 4.89
C GLU A 81 -10.42 -8.89 5.92
N ILE A 82 -10.91 -7.75 5.45
CA ILE A 82 -11.54 -6.74 6.32
C ILE A 82 -12.99 -7.17 6.51
N GLY A 83 -13.31 -7.70 7.68
CA GLY A 83 -14.68 -8.08 8.05
C GLY A 83 -15.55 -6.88 8.45
N GLY A 84 -14.94 -5.77 8.83
CA GLY A 84 -15.66 -4.55 9.17
C GLY A 84 -14.78 -3.31 9.17
N LEU A 85 -15.26 -2.22 8.59
CA LEU A 85 -14.63 -0.91 8.64
C LEU A 85 -15.70 0.16 8.84
N PHE A 86 -15.65 0.84 9.99
CA PHE A 86 -16.62 1.85 10.35
C PHE A 86 -15.92 3.09 10.89
N VAL A 87 -16.44 4.26 10.53
CA VAL A 87 -16.00 5.56 11.04
C VAL A 87 -17.23 6.30 11.54
N ALA A 88 -17.13 6.88 12.73
CA ALA A 88 -18.20 7.67 13.33
C ALA A 88 -18.71 8.72 12.33
N PRO A 89 -20.03 8.85 12.11
CA PRO A 89 -20.61 9.73 11.08
C PRO A 89 -20.04 11.16 11.08
N GLU A 90 -19.86 11.74 12.26
CA GLU A 90 -19.29 13.07 12.52
C GLU A 90 -17.79 13.19 12.17
N ALA A 91 -17.07 12.08 12.13
CA ALA A 91 -15.63 12.03 11.83
C ALA A 91 -15.34 11.58 10.38
N GLN A 92 -16.37 11.28 9.60
CA GLN A 92 -16.22 10.91 8.20
C GLN A 92 -15.76 12.09 7.34
N GLY A 93 -15.01 11.81 6.26
CA GLY A 93 -14.44 12.84 5.39
C GLY A 93 -13.11 13.42 5.90
N ALA A 94 -12.74 13.17 7.16
CA ALA A 94 -11.44 13.56 7.74
C ALA A 94 -10.27 12.61 7.38
N GLY A 95 -10.49 11.63 6.50
CA GLY A 95 -9.46 10.68 6.06
C GLY A 95 -9.20 9.48 6.98
N ILE A 96 -9.88 9.38 8.13
CA ILE A 96 -9.72 8.27 9.12
C ILE A 96 -9.88 6.89 8.47
N GLY A 97 -10.91 6.70 7.65
CA GLY A 97 -11.13 5.41 6.97
C GLY A 97 -9.97 5.03 6.03
N ARG A 98 -9.36 6.01 5.35
CA ARG A 98 -8.14 5.77 4.55
C ARG A 98 -6.99 5.34 5.45
N GLN A 99 -6.78 6.02 6.58
CA GLN A 99 -5.71 5.68 7.51
C GLN A 99 -5.85 4.24 8.05
N LEU A 100 -7.07 3.80 8.40
CA LEU A 100 -7.34 2.42 8.83
C LEU A 100 -7.02 1.40 7.72
N VAL A 101 -7.44 1.65 6.47
CA VAL A 101 -7.13 0.74 5.36
C VAL A 101 -5.63 0.70 5.04
N GLU A 102 -4.94 1.84 5.10
CA GLU A 102 -3.48 1.86 4.89
C GLU A 102 -2.72 1.18 6.05
N HIS A 103 -3.22 1.30 7.28
CA HIS A 103 -2.72 0.54 8.42
C HIS A 103 -2.84 -0.98 8.19
N ALA A 104 -4.00 -1.45 7.74
CA ALA A 104 -4.20 -2.85 7.37
C ALA A 104 -3.24 -3.28 6.26
N ALA A 105 -3.14 -2.51 5.17
CA ALA A 105 -2.32 -2.88 4.02
C ALA A 105 -0.82 -2.90 4.35
N ALA A 106 -0.35 -1.98 5.20
CA ALA A 106 1.04 -1.97 5.65
C ALA A 106 1.37 -3.24 6.46
N ARG A 107 0.39 -3.79 7.18
CA ARG A 107 0.57 -4.95 8.05
C ARG A 107 0.37 -6.29 7.36
N TYR A 108 -0.62 -6.37 6.47
CA TYR A 108 -1.06 -7.65 5.86
C TYR A 108 -0.77 -7.75 4.37
N GLY A 109 -0.35 -6.65 3.72
CA GLY A 109 -0.14 -6.63 2.28
C GLY A 109 -1.45 -6.60 1.50
N ALA A 110 -1.80 -7.72 0.88
CA ALA A 110 -3.01 -7.84 0.09
C ALA A 110 -4.24 -7.89 1.01
N LEU A 111 -5.30 -7.20 0.60
CA LEU A 111 -6.55 -7.10 1.37
C LEU A 111 -7.73 -7.48 0.49
N ARG A 112 -8.76 -8.04 1.11
CA ARG A 112 -10.07 -8.25 0.47
C ARG A 112 -11.19 -7.85 1.41
N LEU A 113 -12.36 -7.57 0.87
CA LEU A 113 -13.57 -7.34 1.65
C LEU A 113 -14.80 -7.52 0.78
N GLU A 114 -15.94 -7.52 1.44
CA GLU A 114 -17.23 -7.55 0.78
C GLU A 114 -18.03 -6.29 1.11
N VAL A 115 -18.73 -5.78 0.12
CA VAL A 115 -19.53 -4.57 0.24
C VAL A 115 -20.85 -4.77 -0.48
N PHE A 116 -21.95 -4.34 0.14
CA PHE A 116 -23.26 -4.35 -0.52
C PHE A 116 -23.23 -3.55 -1.81
N GLU A 117 -23.82 -4.11 -2.86
CA GLU A 117 -23.91 -3.48 -4.19
C GLU A 117 -24.63 -2.12 -4.11
N GLU A 118 -25.60 -2.00 -3.19
CA GLU A 118 -26.37 -0.78 -2.90
C GLU A 118 -25.57 0.28 -2.13
N ASN A 119 -24.47 -0.09 -1.46
CA ASN A 119 -23.64 0.84 -0.69
C ASN A 119 -22.65 1.59 -1.60
N ASP A 120 -23.20 2.45 -2.43
CA ASP A 120 -22.49 3.25 -3.42
C ASP A 120 -21.40 4.15 -2.82
N ARG A 121 -21.61 4.62 -1.59
CA ARG A 121 -20.62 5.42 -0.86
C ARG A 121 -19.39 4.60 -0.53
N ALA A 122 -19.57 3.41 0.05
CA ALA A 122 -18.46 2.51 0.40
C ALA A 122 -17.76 1.99 -0.86
N ARG A 123 -18.50 1.60 -1.91
CA ARG A 123 -17.95 1.19 -3.21
C ARG A 123 -17.01 2.25 -3.79
N ARG A 124 -17.44 3.52 -3.85
CA ARG A 124 -16.58 4.63 -4.31
C ARG A 124 -15.38 4.87 -3.39
N PHE A 125 -15.55 4.71 -2.08
CA PHE A 125 -14.47 4.83 -1.11
C PHE A 125 -13.39 3.78 -1.35
N TYR A 126 -13.74 2.49 -1.47
CA TYR A 126 -12.79 1.41 -1.71
C TYR A 126 -12.12 1.50 -3.09
N ALA A 127 -12.87 1.85 -4.14
CA ALA A 127 -12.30 2.06 -5.48
C ALA A 127 -11.19 3.13 -5.48
N ARG A 128 -11.36 4.24 -4.74
CA ARG A 128 -10.32 5.28 -4.59
C ARG A 128 -9.09 4.81 -3.79
N LEU A 129 -9.20 3.73 -3.04
CA LEU A 129 -8.08 3.12 -2.31
C LEU A 129 -7.39 2.00 -3.11
N GLY A 130 -7.85 1.77 -4.36
CA GLY A 130 -7.28 0.79 -5.28
C GLY A 130 -7.86 -0.61 -5.13
N PHE A 131 -9.04 -0.74 -4.53
CA PHE A 131 -9.78 -2.01 -4.58
C PHE A 131 -10.46 -2.19 -5.94
N THR A 132 -10.42 -3.40 -6.47
CA THR A 132 -11.06 -3.81 -7.72
C THR A 132 -12.03 -4.96 -7.47
N GLY A 133 -13.09 -5.06 -8.27
CA GLY A 133 -14.07 -6.14 -8.13
C GLY A 133 -13.50 -7.50 -8.51
N SER A 134 -13.72 -8.50 -7.66
CA SER A 134 -13.29 -9.90 -7.87
C SER A 134 -14.46 -10.88 -7.92
N GLY A 135 -15.66 -10.48 -7.47
CA GLY A 135 -16.83 -11.35 -7.54
C GLY A 135 -18.13 -10.70 -7.07
N ARG A 136 -19.22 -11.43 -7.23
CA ARG A 136 -20.56 -11.04 -6.77
C ARG A 136 -21.31 -12.27 -6.26
N ARG A 137 -21.98 -12.17 -5.11
CA ARG A 137 -22.89 -13.21 -4.61
C ARG A 137 -24.09 -12.59 -3.91
N ILE A 138 -25.05 -13.41 -3.51
CA ILE A 138 -26.18 -13.00 -2.68
C ILE A 138 -25.84 -13.32 -1.23
N ASP A 139 -26.00 -12.35 -0.34
CA ASP A 139 -25.91 -12.54 1.09
C ASP A 139 -27.12 -13.36 1.59
N GLU A 140 -26.86 -14.50 2.22
CA GLU A 140 -27.93 -15.41 2.66
C GLU A 140 -28.79 -14.80 3.78
N GLN A 141 -28.22 -13.89 4.58
CA GLN A 141 -28.94 -13.28 5.70
C GLN A 141 -29.89 -12.18 5.26
N THR A 142 -29.47 -11.34 4.31
CA THR A 142 -30.25 -10.17 3.86
C THR A 142 -30.93 -10.37 2.51
N GLY A 143 -30.56 -11.40 1.75
CA GLY A 143 -31.00 -11.62 0.37
C GLY A 143 -30.47 -10.59 -0.62
N ARG A 144 -29.53 -9.72 -0.21
CA ARG A 144 -29.02 -8.60 -1.02
C ARG A 144 -27.69 -8.94 -1.69
N PRO A 145 -27.38 -8.34 -2.84
CA PRO A 145 -26.10 -8.59 -3.50
C PRO A 145 -24.91 -8.00 -2.74
N LEU A 146 -23.87 -8.83 -2.56
CA LEU A 146 -22.54 -8.44 -2.10
C LEU A 146 -21.55 -8.50 -3.27
N LEU A 147 -20.69 -7.50 -3.33
CA LEU A 147 -19.55 -7.46 -4.23
C LEU A 147 -18.29 -7.78 -3.43
N ALA A 148 -17.56 -8.80 -3.87
CA ALA A 148 -16.21 -9.06 -3.40
C ALA A 148 -15.25 -8.10 -4.10
N VAL A 149 -14.43 -7.41 -3.33
CA VAL A 149 -13.40 -6.51 -3.85
C VAL A 149 -12.07 -6.80 -3.18
N GLU A 150 -10.99 -6.63 -3.92
CA GLU A 150 -9.64 -6.94 -3.48
C GLU A 150 -8.67 -5.82 -3.83
N ARG A 151 -7.61 -5.71 -3.02
CA ARG A 151 -6.50 -4.79 -3.19
C ARG A 151 -5.22 -5.60 -3.08
N GLU A 152 -4.49 -5.73 -4.18
CA GLU A 152 -3.20 -6.42 -4.18
C GLU A 152 -2.17 -5.73 -3.27
N ALA A 153 -1.26 -6.53 -2.72
CA ALA A 153 -0.07 -6.01 -2.07
C ALA A 153 0.75 -5.18 -3.07
N PRO A 154 1.31 -4.03 -2.65
CA PRO A 154 2.17 -3.25 -3.53
C PRO A 154 3.34 -4.11 -4.00
N LEU A 155 3.73 -3.94 -5.26
CA LEU A 155 4.97 -4.47 -5.78
C LEU A 155 6.12 -3.85 -4.98
N ARG A 156 6.87 -4.69 -4.27
CA ARG A 156 8.07 -4.25 -3.55
C ARG A 156 9.26 -4.33 -4.49
N SER A 157 10.04 -3.25 -4.53
CA SER A 157 11.24 -3.15 -5.36
C SER A 157 12.30 -2.31 -4.66
N VAL A 158 13.55 -2.46 -5.09
CA VAL A 158 14.71 -1.69 -4.62
C VAL A 158 15.34 -0.96 -5.79
N ALA A 159 15.92 0.20 -5.51
CA ALA A 159 16.60 1.00 -6.53
C ALA A 159 17.90 1.59 -5.97
N TRP A 160 18.96 1.58 -6.78
CA TRP A 160 20.21 2.24 -6.46
C TRP A 160 20.26 3.65 -7.04
N LEU A 161 20.45 4.63 -6.16
CA LEU A 161 20.56 6.04 -6.49
C LEU A 161 22.03 6.42 -6.65
N HIS A 162 22.61 6.00 -7.76
CA HIS A 162 24.02 6.25 -8.05
C HIS A 162 24.20 7.48 -8.93
N VAL A 163 24.70 8.57 -8.34
CA VAL A 163 24.91 9.84 -9.03
C VAL A 163 26.40 10.12 -9.19
N ARG A 164 26.83 10.41 -10.42
CA ARG A 164 28.19 10.81 -10.76
C ARG A 164 28.15 12.09 -11.59
N ASP A 165 28.94 13.09 -11.21
CA ASP A 165 28.96 14.42 -11.84
C ASP A 165 27.58 15.10 -11.96
N GLY A 166 26.70 14.78 -11.02
CA GLY A 166 25.32 15.26 -10.98
C GLY A 166 24.38 14.61 -12.00
N ARG A 167 24.77 13.47 -12.58
CA ARG A 167 23.94 12.63 -13.46
C ARG A 167 23.64 11.28 -12.80
N LEU A 168 22.42 10.79 -12.93
CA LEU A 168 21.91 9.57 -12.31
C LEU A 168 22.08 8.37 -13.26
N LEU A 169 22.70 7.30 -12.75
CA LEU A 169 22.81 6.03 -13.46
C LEU A 169 21.42 5.45 -13.72
N SER A 170 21.17 5.09 -14.96
CA SER A 170 19.89 4.58 -15.44
C SER A 170 20.12 3.39 -16.36
N VAL A 171 19.24 2.40 -16.33
CA VAL A 171 19.33 1.17 -17.15
C VAL A 171 18.11 1.00 -18.02
N ARG A 172 18.27 0.34 -19.16
CA ARG A 172 17.16 -0.04 -20.03
C ARG A 172 17.18 -1.53 -20.29
N THR A 173 16.05 -2.18 -20.05
CA THR A 173 15.88 -3.61 -20.33
C THR A 173 15.71 -3.86 -21.84
N ARG A 174 16.17 -5.01 -22.31
CA ARG A 174 15.99 -5.44 -23.71
C ARG A 174 14.49 -5.52 -24.05
N GLY A 175 14.10 -4.95 -25.19
CA GLY A 175 12.70 -4.92 -25.64
C GLY A 175 11.84 -3.84 -24.99
N ASN A 176 12.42 -2.91 -24.22
CA ASN A 176 11.74 -1.74 -23.67
C ASN A 176 12.41 -0.44 -24.15
N ASP A 177 11.62 0.60 -24.37
CA ASP A 177 12.09 1.93 -24.79
C ASP A 177 12.26 2.91 -23.61
N THR A 178 11.89 2.49 -22.40
CA THR A 178 11.94 3.31 -21.18
C THR A 178 13.13 2.95 -20.30
N PHE A 179 13.78 3.95 -19.71
CA PHE A 179 14.83 3.76 -18.72
C PHE A 179 14.29 3.69 -17.28
N TYR A 180 14.93 2.85 -16.46
CA TYR A 180 14.63 2.59 -15.06
C TYR A 180 15.88 2.81 -14.20
N LEU A 181 15.68 2.85 -12.88
CA LEU A 181 16.80 2.86 -11.95
C LEU A 181 17.35 1.43 -11.87
N PRO A 182 18.68 1.23 -11.75
CA PRO A 182 19.24 -0.08 -11.45
C PRO A 182 18.63 -0.66 -10.17
N GLY A 183 18.30 -1.95 -10.20
CA GLY A 183 17.60 -2.64 -9.12
C GLY A 183 16.34 -3.35 -9.61
N GLY A 184 15.69 -4.08 -8.72
CA GLY A 184 14.58 -4.95 -9.10
C GLY A 184 13.68 -5.32 -7.96
N LYS A 185 13.04 -6.48 -8.06
CA LYS A 185 12.02 -6.91 -7.09
C LYS A 185 12.66 -7.67 -5.95
N TYR A 186 11.95 -7.74 -4.85
CA TYR A 186 12.32 -8.65 -3.76
C TYR A 186 12.04 -10.09 -4.16
N GLU A 187 12.96 -10.98 -3.82
CA GLU A 187 12.78 -12.43 -3.74
C GLU A 187 12.37 -12.87 -2.33
N ALA A 188 11.99 -14.13 -2.19
CA ALA A 188 11.52 -14.66 -0.91
C ALA A 188 12.68 -14.77 0.09
N GLY A 189 12.53 -14.12 1.25
CA GLY A 189 13.45 -14.26 2.39
C GLY A 189 14.62 -13.27 2.43
N GLU A 190 14.80 -12.43 1.41
CA GLU A 190 15.87 -11.43 1.41
C GLU A 190 15.48 -10.09 2.07
N THR A 191 16.47 -9.41 2.65
CA THR A 191 16.37 -8.01 3.05
C THR A 191 16.45 -7.09 1.84
N ALA A 192 16.05 -5.83 2.01
CA ALA A 192 16.12 -4.82 0.95
C ALA A 192 17.55 -4.58 0.43
N ARG A 193 18.57 -4.64 1.29
CA ARG A 193 19.96 -4.43 0.89
C ARG A 193 20.54 -5.65 0.16
N GLU A 194 20.13 -6.86 0.56
CA GLU A 194 20.49 -8.10 -0.14
C GLU A 194 19.86 -8.14 -1.53
N ALA A 195 18.57 -7.80 -1.63
CA ALA A 195 17.88 -7.64 -2.91
C ALA A 195 18.66 -6.71 -3.85
N LEU A 196 19.08 -5.54 -3.35
CA LEU A 196 19.79 -4.58 -4.19
C LEU A 196 21.16 -5.09 -4.61
N SER A 197 21.90 -5.73 -3.70
CA SER A 197 23.21 -6.32 -4.01
C SER A 197 23.10 -7.38 -5.11
N ARG A 198 22.10 -8.27 -5.02
CA ARG A 198 21.82 -9.30 -6.03
C ARG A 198 21.48 -8.68 -7.38
N GLU A 199 20.51 -7.76 -7.42
CA GLU A 199 20.06 -7.11 -8.65
C GLU A 199 21.20 -6.36 -9.36
N LEU A 200 22.02 -5.59 -8.64
CA LEU A 200 23.17 -4.91 -9.25
C LEU A 200 24.23 -5.88 -9.80
N SER A 201 24.40 -7.04 -9.17
CA SER A 201 25.29 -8.09 -9.68
C SER A 201 24.73 -8.73 -10.96
N GLU A 202 23.42 -8.94 -11.05
CA GLU A 202 22.75 -9.57 -12.19
C GLU A 202 22.59 -8.61 -13.38
N GLU A 203 22.18 -7.37 -13.12
CA GLU A 203 21.89 -6.36 -14.12
C GLU A 203 23.16 -5.69 -14.67
N LEU A 204 24.17 -5.49 -13.82
CA LEU A 204 25.32 -4.64 -14.12
C LEU A 204 26.67 -5.27 -13.79
N GLY A 205 26.70 -6.53 -13.33
CA GLY A 205 27.95 -7.20 -12.95
C GLY A 205 28.63 -6.59 -11.71
N LEU A 206 27.95 -5.72 -10.97
CA LEU A 206 28.51 -4.99 -9.83
C LEU A 206 28.32 -5.78 -8.54
N ARG A 207 29.42 -6.27 -7.96
CA ARG A 207 29.41 -6.96 -6.66
C ARG A 207 29.64 -5.96 -5.52
N ILE A 208 28.55 -5.37 -5.03
CA ILE A 208 28.57 -4.43 -3.91
C ILE A 208 27.99 -5.12 -2.67
N PRO A 209 28.71 -5.18 -1.54
CA PRO A 209 28.19 -5.75 -0.31
C PRO A 209 26.92 -5.04 0.18
N ALA A 210 25.95 -5.80 0.70
CA ALA A 210 24.70 -5.25 1.24
C ALA A 210 24.94 -4.19 2.33
N GLY A 211 26.00 -4.34 3.14
CA GLY A 211 26.36 -3.38 4.20
C GLY A 211 26.76 -1.98 3.71
N ASP A 212 27.09 -1.83 2.42
CA ASP A 212 27.58 -0.57 1.86
C ASP A 212 26.42 0.34 1.41
N PHE A 213 25.18 -0.13 1.51
CA PHE A 213 23.99 0.62 1.14
C PHE A 213 23.33 1.33 2.32
N THR A 214 23.10 2.64 2.15
CA THR A 214 22.33 3.46 3.07
C THR A 214 20.96 3.76 2.47
N GLU A 215 19.90 3.40 3.19
CA GLU A 215 18.53 3.73 2.77
C GLU A 215 18.37 5.25 2.73
N ALA A 216 17.92 5.77 1.59
CA ALA A 216 17.72 7.19 1.40
C ALA A 216 16.26 7.58 1.64
N PHE A 217 15.33 6.94 0.93
CA PHE A 217 13.90 7.18 1.06
C PHE A 217 13.09 6.13 0.28
N VAL A 218 11.78 6.11 0.51
CA VAL A 218 10.83 5.27 -0.25
C VAL A 218 10.05 6.12 -1.27
N VAL A 219 9.81 5.55 -2.44
CA VAL A 219 8.91 6.09 -3.47
C VAL A 219 7.67 5.20 -3.57
N HIS A 220 6.50 5.82 -3.54
CA HIS A 220 5.22 5.18 -3.82
C HIS A 220 4.68 5.71 -5.15
N ASP A 221 4.33 4.80 -6.06
CA ASP A 221 3.76 5.14 -7.37
C ASP A 221 2.85 4.00 -7.86
N VAL A 222 2.34 4.09 -9.09
CA VAL A 222 1.80 2.97 -9.83
C VAL A 222 2.94 2.29 -10.58
N ALA A 223 3.05 0.96 -10.45
CA ALA A 223 4.04 0.18 -11.17
C ALA A 223 3.77 0.29 -12.68
N HIS A 224 4.74 0.86 -13.40
CA HIS A 224 4.64 1.11 -14.84
C HIS A 224 4.41 -0.22 -15.59
N GLY A 225 3.40 -0.25 -16.46
CA GLY A 225 3.04 -1.46 -17.22
C GLY A 225 2.41 -2.60 -16.41
N LYS A 226 1.96 -2.35 -15.18
CA LYS A 226 1.35 -3.38 -14.31
C LYS A 226 -0.06 -2.98 -13.84
N ASN A 227 -1.05 -2.98 -14.73
CA ASN A 227 -2.50 -2.93 -14.44
C ASN A 227 -2.95 -2.07 -13.22
N GLY A 228 -2.31 -0.91 -12.98
CA GLY A 228 -2.62 -0.07 -11.81
C GLY A 228 -2.08 -0.56 -10.45
N ARG A 229 -1.34 -1.68 -10.39
CA ARG A 229 -0.70 -2.19 -9.18
C ARG A 229 0.22 -1.14 -8.57
N ARG A 230 0.11 -0.92 -7.27
CA ARG A 230 0.96 0.04 -6.54
C ARG A 230 2.41 -0.44 -6.45
N LEU A 231 3.35 0.49 -6.45
CA LEU A 231 4.77 0.30 -6.26
C LEU A 231 5.18 0.82 -4.87
N HIS A 232 6.02 0.05 -4.17
CA HIS A 232 6.78 0.47 -3.01
C HIS A 232 8.26 0.24 -3.35
N MET A 233 8.97 1.31 -3.70
CA MET A 233 10.37 1.25 -4.11
C MET A 233 11.28 1.84 -3.04
N THR A 234 12.07 0.99 -2.39
CA THR A 234 13.06 1.41 -1.38
C THR A 234 14.33 1.85 -2.10
N CYS A 235 14.68 3.13 -1.96
CA CYS A 235 15.80 3.71 -2.70
C CYS A 235 17.03 3.80 -1.79
N PHE A 236 18.17 3.34 -2.30
CA PHE A 236 19.44 3.29 -1.57
C PHE A 236 20.51 4.13 -2.22
N THR A 237 21.43 4.62 -1.41
CA THR A 237 22.67 5.28 -1.83
C THR A 237 23.86 4.56 -1.20
N GLY A 238 25.08 5.01 -1.47
CA GLY A 238 26.29 4.33 -1.01
C GLY A 238 26.87 3.40 -2.07
N GLY A 239 27.80 2.54 -1.66
CA GLY A 239 28.67 1.79 -2.57
C GLY A 239 29.79 2.64 -3.21
N PRO A 240 30.66 2.01 -4.02
CA PRO A 240 31.78 2.69 -4.69
C PRO A 240 31.30 3.76 -5.68
N GLN A 241 32.09 4.83 -5.83
CA GLN A 241 31.83 5.90 -6.80
C GLN A 241 32.43 5.60 -8.19
N ASP A 242 33.59 4.95 -8.20
CA ASP A 242 34.22 4.48 -9.42
C ASP A 242 33.73 3.07 -9.72
N ILE A 243 32.93 2.95 -10.77
CA ILE A 243 32.29 1.71 -11.19
C ILE A 243 32.44 1.53 -12.69
N ASP A 244 32.50 0.28 -13.11
CA ASP A 244 32.49 -0.15 -14.50
C ASP A 244 31.33 -1.12 -14.74
N PRO A 245 30.11 -0.62 -14.98
CA PRO A 245 28.93 -1.46 -15.14
C PRO A 245 29.02 -2.28 -16.43
N VAL A 246 28.76 -3.58 -16.32
CA VAL A 246 28.68 -4.50 -17.46
C VAL A 246 27.23 -4.98 -17.59
N PRO A 247 26.47 -4.51 -18.60
CA PRO A 247 25.08 -4.93 -18.80
C PRO A 247 24.92 -6.46 -18.83
N GLY A 248 24.12 -6.97 -17.90
CA GLY A 248 23.75 -8.37 -17.81
C GLY A 248 22.79 -8.82 -18.91
N ARG A 249 22.28 -10.05 -18.80
CA ARG A 249 21.44 -10.68 -19.84
C ARG A 249 20.12 -9.96 -20.09
N GLU A 250 19.61 -9.21 -19.12
CA GLU A 250 18.35 -8.47 -19.26
C GLU A 250 18.55 -7.01 -19.69
N ILE A 251 19.69 -6.40 -19.38
CA ILE A 251 19.98 -4.98 -19.64
C ILE A 251 20.57 -4.76 -21.03
N ALA A 252 19.87 -3.99 -21.87
CA ALA A 252 20.33 -3.60 -23.19
C ALA A 252 21.48 -2.59 -23.11
N GLU A 253 21.33 -1.57 -22.25
CA GLU A 253 22.30 -0.50 -22.07
C GLU A 253 22.10 0.19 -20.72
N TYR A 254 23.11 0.96 -20.30
CA TYR A 254 23.02 1.94 -19.22
C TYR A 254 23.39 3.34 -19.73
N ALA A 255 22.91 4.37 -19.05
CA ALA A 255 23.18 5.76 -19.37
C ALA A 255 23.18 6.63 -18.11
N TRP A 256 23.76 7.82 -18.22
CA TRP A 256 23.86 8.82 -17.15
C TRP A 256 23.06 10.05 -17.51
N PHE A 257 21.95 10.26 -16.82
CA PHE A 257 21.00 11.32 -17.16
C PHE A 257 21.02 12.46 -16.16
N ASP A 258 20.91 13.69 -16.65
CA ASP A 258 20.46 14.81 -15.84
C ASP A 258 18.93 14.78 -15.65
N ARG A 259 18.39 15.76 -14.94
CA ARG A 259 16.96 15.81 -14.61
C ARG A 259 16.06 15.89 -15.85
N GLU A 260 16.45 16.66 -16.86
CA GLU A 260 15.64 16.87 -18.06
C GLU A 260 15.62 15.62 -18.95
N GLU A 261 16.77 14.94 -19.06
CA GLU A 261 16.85 13.63 -19.68
C GLU A 261 15.98 12.60 -18.94
N CYS A 262 15.95 12.62 -17.60
CA CYS A 262 15.09 11.72 -16.82
C CYS A 262 13.60 11.95 -17.10
N ARG A 263 13.16 13.21 -17.21
CA ARG A 263 11.75 13.57 -17.46
C ARG A 263 11.20 12.99 -18.77
N THR A 264 12.05 12.93 -19.79
CA THR A 264 11.65 12.53 -21.15
C THR A 264 11.88 11.05 -21.42
N ARG A 265 12.88 10.42 -20.77
CA ARG A 265 13.32 9.06 -21.12
C ARG A 265 13.04 7.99 -20.06
N CYS A 266 12.74 8.37 -18.83
CA CYS A 266 12.64 7.42 -17.72
C CYS A 266 11.19 7.15 -17.29
N ALA A 267 10.98 6.05 -16.55
CA ALA A 267 9.69 5.70 -15.97
C ALA A 267 9.24 6.72 -14.89
N PRO A 268 7.92 6.83 -14.59
CA PRO A 268 7.40 7.81 -13.62
C PRO A 268 8.11 7.83 -12.26
N ALA A 269 8.32 6.66 -11.64
CA ALA A 269 9.01 6.57 -10.35
C ALA A 269 10.46 7.08 -10.41
N HIS A 270 11.16 6.88 -11.52
CA HIS A 270 12.50 7.41 -11.75
C HIS A 270 12.49 8.95 -11.82
N ARG A 271 11.53 9.54 -12.53
CA ARG A 271 11.37 11.00 -12.61
C ARG A 271 11.19 11.62 -11.22
N GLN A 272 10.37 10.99 -10.38
CA GLN A 272 10.17 11.43 -8.99
C GLN A 272 11.47 11.39 -8.17
N VAL A 273 12.30 10.35 -8.38
CA VAL A 273 13.62 10.24 -7.74
C VAL A 273 14.54 11.36 -8.20
N ALA A 274 14.62 11.63 -9.51
CA ALA A 274 15.45 12.70 -10.05
C ALA A 274 15.04 14.07 -9.47
N ASP A 275 13.74 14.39 -9.43
CA ASP A 275 13.24 15.62 -8.83
C ASP A 275 13.62 15.75 -7.34
N ARG A 276 13.55 14.65 -6.58
CA ARG A 276 13.96 14.63 -5.17
C ARG A 276 15.47 14.82 -5.00
N LEU A 277 16.29 14.20 -5.84
CA LEU A 277 17.74 14.33 -5.78
C LEU A 277 18.20 15.75 -6.13
N VAL A 278 17.54 16.41 -7.09
CA VAL A 278 17.76 17.83 -7.41
C VAL A 278 17.38 18.73 -6.23
N ALA A 279 16.23 18.50 -5.61
CA ALA A 279 15.81 19.26 -4.43
C ALA A 279 16.78 19.09 -3.24
N GLN A 280 17.50 17.97 -3.18
CA GLN A 280 18.56 17.70 -2.19
C GLN A 280 19.94 18.24 -2.60
N GLY A 281 20.07 18.88 -3.77
CA GLY A 281 21.36 19.35 -4.29
C GLY A 281 22.33 18.23 -4.69
N ARG A 282 21.82 17.00 -4.89
CA ARG A 282 22.63 15.81 -5.19
C ARG A 282 22.74 15.51 -6.69
N MET A 283 21.94 16.18 -7.51
CA MET A 283 21.86 15.99 -8.96
C MET A 283 21.71 17.36 -9.64
N ARG A 284 22.16 17.49 -10.90
CA ARG A 284 21.99 18.72 -11.69
C ARG A 284 20.51 18.90 -12.04
N GLY A 285 20.03 20.15 -11.89
CA GLY A 285 18.64 20.54 -12.10
C GLY A 285 18.21 20.66 -13.55
#